data_AF-A0A527PYF8-F1
#
_entry.id   AF-A0A527PYF8-F1
#
_cell.length_a   1.000
_cell.length_b   1.000
_cell.length_c   1.000
_cell.angle_alpha   90.00
_cell.angle_beta   90.00
_cell.angle_gamma   90.00
#
_symmetry.space_group_name_H-M   'P 1'
#
loop_
_entity.id
_entity.type
_entity.pdbx_description
1 polymer ?
#
loop_
_entity_poly.entity_id
_entity_poly.type
_entity_poly.pdbx_seq_one_letter_code
_entity_poly.pdbx_strand_id
1 'polypeptide(L)'
;MRAITLSFRAKKKPATHPIFGADKRKHIVNQTMDVMANWRLSPFEFEGACRAGLRSALCLEGHSWQRADDEAASIIETCLRGHQRPTWLQGQPEGADRENCLGCGKLLDTADRQMRRVSYCSEMCQASAKVRREEGDRFNRAQACQKAFKAVARRHRPEQSCSHCGTAFRPGYESAGFCSAACARYARDAKLDKRECATCGARFKPLARKKAGRFCSLPCYHVSIRGQPRGGKPASKATLAPRICDQCSATFQPGRPKAKFCSAGCRNRAAYERSKTP
;
A
#
# COMPACT_ATOMS: atom_id res chain seq x y z
N MET A 1 26.99 -19.34 -32.54
CA MET A 1 25.96 -18.47 -31.93
C MET A 1 26.66 -17.41 -31.09
N ARG A 2 26.61 -16.13 -31.48
CA ARG A 2 27.28 -15.03 -30.75
C ARG A 2 26.36 -14.54 -29.62
N ALA A 3 26.83 -14.58 -28.38
CA ALA A 3 26.10 -14.07 -27.22
C ALA A 3 25.99 -12.54 -27.31
N ILE A 4 24.79 -12.01 -27.52
CA ILE A 4 24.52 -10.58 -27.53
C ILE A 4 24.33 -10.13 -26.07
N THR A 5 25.39 -9.65 -25.43
CA THR A 5 25.31 -8.98 -24.13
C THR A 5 24.77 -7.56 -24.31
N LEU A 6 23.46 -7.39 -24.14
CA LEU A 6 22.83 -6.06 -24.08
C LEU A 6 23.17 -5.38 -22.75
N SER A 7 24.20 -4.54 -22.79
CA SER A 7 24.52 -3.57 -21.73
C SER A 7 23.38 -2.53 -21.64
N PHE A 8 22.48 -2.69 -20.67
CA PHE A 8 21.58 -1.62 -20.29
C PHE A 8 22.40 -0.55 -19.58
N ARG A 9 22.85 0.45 -20.34
CA ARG A 9 23.46 1.66 -19.78
C ARG A 9 22.37 2.39 -18.98
N ALA A 10 22.28 2.09 -17.68
CA ALA A 10 21.39 2.80 -16.78
C ALA A 10 21.70 4.30 -16.93
N LYS A 11 20.71 5.09 -17.37
CA LYS A 11 20.87 6.54 -17.46
C LYS A 11 21.27 7.03 -16.06
N LYS A 12 22.47 7.56 -15.94
CA LYS A 12 23.00 8.10 -14.68
C LYS A 12 21.99 9.16 -14.22
N LYS A 13 21.32 8.92 -13.09
CA LYS A 13 20.43 9.92 -12.52
C LYS A 13 21.26 11.21 -12.36
N PRO A 14 20.75 12.38 -12.78
CA PRO A 14 21.46 13.63 -12.58
C PRO A 14 21.79 13.74 -11.09
N ALA A 15 23.04 14.06 -10.76
CA ALA A 15 23.45 14.25 -9.39
C ALA A 15 22.59 15.39 -8.81
N THR A 16 21.82 15.08 -7.78
CA THR A 16 21.04 16.10 -7.07
C THR A 16 22.04 17.02 -6.37
N HIS A 17 21.96 18.32 -6.66
CA HIS A 17 22.80 19.31 -5.98
C HIS A 17 22.41 19.34 -4.49
N PRO A 18 23.39 19.24 -3.57
CA PRO A 18 23.12 19.33 -2.14
C PRO A 18 22.36 20.61 -1.80
N ILE A 19 21.44 20.53 -0.84
CA ILE A 19 20.69 21.71 -0.36
C ILE A 19 21.61 22.63 0.44
N PHE A 20 22.45 22.05 1.29
CA PHE A 20 23.35 22.80 2.14
C PHE A 20 24.73 23.02 1.49
N GLY A 21 25.34 24.17 1.75
CA GLY A 21 26.77 24.37 1.50
C GLY A 21 27.63 23.42 2.36
N ALA A 22 28.89 23.22 1.97
CA ALA A 22 29.78 22.23 2.58
C ALA A 22 29.90 22.37 4.11
N ASP A 23 30.08 23.60 4.61
CA ASP A 23 30.26 23.85 6.06
C ASP A 23 28.99 23.59 6.87
N LYS A 24 27.85 24.12 6.41
CA LYS A 24 26.54 23.87 7.06
C LYS A 24 26.20 22.38 7.02
N ARG A 25 26.48 21.69 5.92
CA ARG A 25 26.28 20.25 5.80
C ARG A 25 27.15 19.48 6.79
N LYS A 26 28.43 19.84 6.93
CA LYS A 26 29.35 19.22 7.90
C LYS A 26 28.83 19.38 9.33
N HIS A 27 28.37 20.58 9.69
CA HIS A 27 27.78 20.84 11.00
C HIS A 27 26.55 19.97 11.27
N ILE A 28 25.61 19.89 10.32
CA ILE A 28 24.40 19.06 10.45
C ILE A 28 24.74 17.57 10.54
N VAL A 29 25.71 17.11 9.75
CA VAL A 29 26.20 15.71 9.82
C VAL A 29 26.75 15.42 11.21
N ASN A 30 27.59 16.29 11.78
CA ASN A 30 28.15 16.09 13.11
C ASN A 30 27.05 16.04 14.18
N GLN A 31 26.09 16.98 14.16
CA GLN A 31 24.95 16.96 15.08
C GLN A 31 24.09 15.70 14.94
N THR A 32 23.89 15.23 13.70
CA THR A 32 23.14 14.00 13.44
C THR A 32 23.90 12.77 13.94
N MET A 33 25.23 12.76 13.78
CA MET A 33 26.09 11.70 14.33
C MET A 33 26.01 11.65 15.86
N ASP A 34 25.99 12.80 16.55
CA ASP A 34 25.86 12.85 18.01
C ASP A 34 24.53 12.23 18.49
N VAL A 35 23.42 12.50 17.79
CA VAL A 35 22.12 11.87 18.09
C VAL A 35 22.17 10.37 17.81
N MET A 36 22.69 9.98 16.66
CA MET A 36 22.74 8.58 16.23
C MET A 36 23.68 7.76 17.10
N ALA A 37 24.75 8.33 17.67
CA ALA A 37 25.70 7.65 18.53
C ALA A 37 25.09 7.09 19.83
N ASN A 38 23.93 7.59 20.26
CA ASN A 38 23.25 7.15 21.48
C ASN A 38 22.42 5.85 21.31
N TRP A 39 22.70 5.06 20.28
CA TRP A 39 21.97 3.83 20.00
C TRP A 39 22.18 2.77 21.10
N ARG A 40 21.17 1.94 21.33
CA ARG A 40 21.19 0.85 22.31
C ARG A 40 21.31 -0.52 21.66
N LEU A 41 20.60 -0.72 20.55
CA LEU A 41 20.49 -2.02 19.89
C LEU A 41 21.30 -2.08 18.60
N SER A 42 21.31 -1.00 17.83
CA SER A 42 21.90 -0.98 16.50
C SER A 42 22.24 0.43 16.07
N PRO A 43 23.34 0.66 15.32
CA PRO A 43 23.65 1.97 14.72
C PRO A 43 22.52 2.55 13.86
N PHE A 44 21.58 1.71 13.41
CA PHE A 44 20.43 2.10 12.59
C PHE A 44 19.17 2.46 13.41
N GLU A 45 19.21 2.36 14.75
CA GLU A 45 18.05 2.56 15.64
C GLU A 45 17.37 3.92 15.43
N PHE A 46 18.17 4.99 15.27
CA PHE A 46 17.65 6.34 15.07
C PHE A 46 17.59 6.79 13.61
N GLU A 47 17.95 5.93 12.63
CA GLU A 47 17.96 6.29 11.21
C GLU A 47 16.62 6.88 10.75
N GLY A 48 15.52 6.20 11.09
CA GLY A 48 14.18 6.61 10.66
C GLY A 48 13.76 7.95 11.27
N ALA A 49 13.98 8.13 12.57
CA ALA A 49 13.63 9.34 13.30
C ALA A 49 14.45 10.55 12.82
N CYS A 50 15.78 10.39 12.71
CA CYS A 50 16.67 11.45 12.22
C CYS A 50 16.34 11.85 10.77
N ARG A 51 16.12 10.87 9.87
CA ARG A 51 15.73 11.16 8.48
C ARG A 51 14.40 11.90 8.42
N ALA A 52 13.40 11.46 9.20
CA ALA A 52 12.09 12.11 9.23
C ALA A 52 12.18 13.55 9.77
N GLY A 53 12.96 13.77 10.83
CA GLY A 53 13.21 15.08 11.41
C GLY A 53 13.89 16.05 10.43
N LEU A 54 15.01 15.62 9.83
CA LEU A 54 15.74 16.41 8.83
C LEU A 54 14.85 16.77 7.63
N ARG A 55 14.10 15.80 7.10
CA ARG A 55 13.16 16.04 6.01
C ARG A 55 12.07 17.03 6.40
N SER A 56 11.50 16.89 7.60
CA SER A 56 10.45 17.79 8.08
C SER A 56 10.95 19.22 8.20
N ALA A 57 12.15 19.41 8.76
CA ALA A 57 12.79 20.73 8.87
C ALA A 57 12.99 21.36 7.48
N LEU A 58 13.55 20.61 6.53
CA LEU A 58 13.77 21.07 5.15
C LEU A 58 12.45 21.42 4.42
N CYS A 59 11.38 20.64 4.63
CA CYS A 59 10.07 20.97 4.08
C CYS A 59 9.52 22.28 4.66
N LEU A 60 9.72 22.55 5.96
CA LEU A 60 9.33 23.80 6.60
C LEU A 60 10.14 25.00 6.11
N GLU A 61 11.40 24.78 5.71
CA GLU A 61 12.23 25.77 5.02
C GLU A 61 11.82 26.01 3.55
N GLY A 62 10.80 25.31 3.05
CA GLY A 62 10.22 25.52 1.72
C GLY A 62 10.77 24.60 0.62
N HIS A 63 11.56 23.57 0.96
CA HIS A 63 12.04 22.60 -0.02
C HIS A 63 10.96 21.59 -0.42
N SER A 64 10.95 21.18 -1.68
CA SER A 64 10.05 20.11 -2.15
C SER A 64 10.34 18.81 -1.40
N TRP A 65 9.29 18.04 -1.10
CA TRP A 65 9.38 16.79 -0.35
C TRP A 65 10.47 15.83 -0.86
N GLN A 66 10.53 15.58 -2.18
CA GLN A 66 11.53 14.67 -2.76
C GLN A 66 12.96 15.17 -2.52
N ARG A 67 13.22 16.46 -2.79
CA ARG A 67 14.55 17.06 -2.57
C ARG A 67 14.96 17.03 -1.09
N ALA A 68 14.03 17.31 -0.19
CA ALA A 68 14.26 17.24 1.25
C ALA A 68 14.57 15.81 1.72
N ASP A 69 13.85 14.81 1.20
CA ASP A 69 14.07 13.40 1.52
C ASP A 69 15.40 12.88 0.97
N ASP A 70 15.80 13.30 -0.24
CA ASP A 70 17.09 12.96 -0.86
C ASP A 70 18.27 13.54 -0.06
N GLU A 71 18.21 14.80 0.37
CA GLU A 71 19.25 15.43 1.20
C GLU A 71 19.34 14.75 2.58
N ALA A 72 18.19 14.54 3.24
CA ALA A 72 18.14 13.83 4.52
C ALA A 72 18.73 12.42 4.41
N ALA A 73 18.40 11.67 3.35
CA ALA A 73 18.98 10.36 3.10
C ALA A 73 20.50 10.42 2.92
N SER A 74 21.01 11.40 2.17
CA SER A 74 22.44 11.61 1.93
C SER A 74 23.21 11.95 3.22
N ILE A 75 22.64 12.78 4.09
CA ILE A 75 23.21 13.09 5.41
C ILE A 75 23.30 11.82 6.25
N ILE A 76 22.21 11.05 6.33
CA ILE A 76 22.15 9.81 7.11
C ILE A 76 23.11 8.74 6.57
N GLU A 77 23.22 8.60 5.25
CA GLU A 77 24.20 7.70 4.62
C GLU A 77 25.64 8.11 4.95
N THR A 78 25.91 9.41 5.06
CA THR A 78 27.21 9.91 5.51
C THR A 78 27.49 9.53 6.96
N CYS A 79 26.50 9.67 7.84
CA CYS A 79 26.61 9.32 9.27
C CYS A 79 26.80 7.81 9.49
N LEU A 80 26.17 6.97 8.65
CA LEU A 80 26.23 5.51 8.74
C LEU A 80 27.39 4.88 7.96
N ARG A 81 28.27 5.70 7.36
CA ARG A 81 29.39 5.20 6.57
C ARG A 81 30.30 4.33 7.44
N GLY A 82 30.53 3.09 7.03
CA GLY A 82 31.31 2.10 7.78
C GLY A 82 30.48 1.07 8.55
N HIS A 83 29.17 1.28 8.70
CA HIS A 83 28.26 0.28 9.25
C HIS A 83 27.64 -0.58 8.13
N GLN A 84 27.63 -1.90 8.31
CA GLN A 84 26.94 -2.81 7.40
C GLN A 84 25.44 -2.77 7.67
N ARG A 85 24.64 -2.35 6.68
CA ARG A 85 23.17 -2.38 6.81
C ARG A 85 22.71 -3.81 7.09
N PRO A 86 21.79 -4.02 8.05
CA PRO A 86 21.19 -5.32 8.24
C PRO A 86 20.54 -5.76 6.93
N THR A 87 20.66 -7.05 6.64
CA THR A 87 19.88 -7.66 5.56
C THR A 87 18.40 -7.43 5.83
N TRP A 88 17.56 -7.46 4.78
CA TRP A 88 16.11 -7.29 4.95
C TRP A 88 15.53 -8.22 6.03
N LEU A 89 16.07 -9.44 6.13
CA LEU A 89 15.68 -10.44 7.12
C LEU A 89 16.06 -10.04 8.56
N GLN A 90 17.18 -9.36 8.75
CA GLN A 90 17.64 -8.85 10.06
C GLN A 90 16.89 -7.59 10.51
N GLY A 91 16.36 -6.81 9.56
CA GLY A 91 15.52 -5.64 9.84
C GLY A 91 14.04 -5.96 10.10
N GLN A 92 13.67 -7.24 10.14
CA GLN A 92 12.30 -7.64 10.48
C GLN A 92 12.02 -7.44 11.98
N PRO A 93 10.74 -7.43 12.41
CA PRO A 93 10.38 -7.33 13.84
C PRO A 93 11.13 -8.31 14.73
N GLU A 94 11.55 -9.46 14.20
CA GLU A 94 12.38 -10.44 14.89
C GLU A 94 13.75 -9.90 15.36
N GLY A 95 14.25 -8.83 14.72
CA GLY A 95 15.45 -8.10 15.11
C GLY A 95 15.17 -6.81 15.89
N ALA A 96 13.90 -6.39 16.03
CA ALA A 96 13.51 -5.13 16.65
C ALA A 96 12.71 -5.40 17.94
N ASP A 97 13.35 -5.09 19.06
CA ASP A 97 12.85 -5.23 20.44
C ASP A 97 12.64 -6.68 20.94
N ARG A 98 13.32 -7.00 22.04
CA ARG A 98 13.27 -8.32 22.70
C ARG A 98 12.26 -8.34 23.85
N GLU A 99 11.57 -7.24 24.12
CA GLU A 99 10.62 -7.15 25.22
C GLU A 99 9.24 -7.74 24.87
N ASN A 100 8.94 -7.89 23.58
CA ASN A 100 7.66 -8.39 23.10
C ASN A 100 7.84 -9.73 22.36
N CYS A 101 6.85 -10.61 22.50
CA CYS A 101 6.74 -11.85 21.75
C CYS A 101 6.65 -11.55 20.25
N LEU A 102 7.58 -12.09 19.45
CA LEU A 102 7.63 -11.89 18.00
C LEU A 102 6.43 -12.50 17.26
N GLY A 103 5.73 -13.46 17.87
CA GLY A 103 4.56 -14.11 17.29
C GLY A 103 3.29 -13.28 17.40
N CYS A 104 3.02 -12.74 18.60
CA CYS A 104 1.74 -12.11 18.96
C CYS A 104 1.84 -10.66 19.46
N GLY A 105 3.04 -10.13 19.68
CA GLY A 105 3.30 -8.77 20.14
C GLY A 105 3.07 -8.52 21.63
N LYS A 106 2.71 -9.54 22.43
CA LYS A 106 2.54 -9.40 23.89
C LYS A 106 3.87 -9.15 24.58
N LEU A 107 3.88 -8.34 25.63
CA LEU A 107 5.04 -8.18 26.51
C LEU A 107 5.42 -9.55 27.10
N LEU A 108 6.69 -9.91 27.02
CA LEU A 108 7.21 -11.13 27.64
C LEU A 108 7.28 -10.94 29.16
N ASP A 109 7.14 -12.02 29.94
CA ASP A 109 7.30 -11.92 31.39
C ASP A 109 8.74 -11.52 31.75
N THR A 110 8.95 -10.90 32.92
CA THR A 110 10.29 -10.48 33.36
C THR A 110 11.22 -11.67 33.53
N ALA A 111 10.72 -12.82 33.98
CA ALA A 111 11.48 -14.07 34.06
C ALA A 111 11.96 -14.54 32.67
N ASP A 112 11.06 -14.55 31.67
CA ASP A 112 11.38 -14.92 30.29
C ASP A 112 12.36 -13.93 29.63
N ARG A 113 12.17 -12.63 29.89
CA ARG A 113 13.07 -11.56 29.43
C ARG A 113 14.48 -11.74 29.97
N GLN A 114 14.62 -12.11 31.24
CA GLN A 114 15.90 -12.26 31.90
C GLN A 114 16.67 -13.48 31.38
N MET A 115 15.97 -14.53 30.95
CA MET A 115 16.61 -15.69 30.32
C MET A 115 17.17 -15.38 28.91
N ARG A 116 16.89 -14.21 28.31
CA ARG A 116 17.42 -13.68 27.02
C ARG A 116 17.38 -14.62 25.80
N ARG A 117 16.87 -15.85 25.95
CA ARG A 117 16.89 -16.93 24.96
C ARG A 117 15.52 -17.17 24.32
N VAL A 118 14.44 -16.61 24.88
CA VAL A 118 13.09 -16.80 24.37
C VAL A 118 12.56 -15.49 23.77
N SER A 119 12.28 -15.52 22.47
CA SER A 119 11.66 -14.39 21.74
C SER A 119 10.15 -14.59 21.54
N TYR A 120 9.59 -15.62 22.17
CA TYR A 120 8.21 -16.04 22.00
C TYR A 120 7.61 -16.38 23.36
N CYS A 121 6.36 -15.96 23.61
CA CYS A 121 5.66 -16.22 24.86
C CYS A 121 5.12 -17.66 25.00
N SER A 122 5.31 -18.50 23.97
CA SER A 122 4.87 -19.90 23.93
C SER A 122 5.49 -20.63 22.75
N GLU A 123 5.59 -21.95 22.84
CA GLU A 123 6.00 -22.82 21.72
C GLU A 123 5.07 -22.64 20.50
N MET A 124 3.77 -22.43 20.72
CA MET A 124 2.81 -22.17 19.65
C MET A 124 3.14 -20.87 18.90
N CYS A 125 3.52 -19.80 19.59
CA CYS A 125 3.95 -18.55 18.95
C CYS A 125 5.24 -18.74 18.15
N GLN A 126 6.19 -19.54 18.67
CA GLN A 126 7.43 -19.87 17.97
C GLN A 126 7.15 -20.68 16.69
N ALA A 127 6.34 -21.73 16.79
CA ALA A 127 5.95 -22.57 15.65
C ALA A 127 5.20 -21.76 14.59
N SER A 128 4.21 -20.96 14.98
CA SER A 128 3.45 -20.10 14.07
C SER A 128 4.34 -19.06 13.37
N ALA A 129 5.26 -18.43 14.09
CA ALA A 129 6.21 -17.49 13.50
C ALA A 129 7.16 -18.16 12.52
N LYS A 130 7.63 -19.38 12.82
CA LYS A 130 8.45 -20.18 11.88
C LYS A 130 7.69 -20.47 10.58
N VAL A 131 6.47 -20.99 10.66
CA VAL A 131 5.63 -21.27 9.48
C VAL A 131 5.40 -20.00 8.66
N ARG A 132 5.00 -18.89 9.32
CA ARG A 132 4.77 -17.61 8.64
C ARG A 132 6.01 -17.12 7.88
N ARG A 133 7.20 -17.25 8.46
CA ARG A 133 8.47 -16.88 7.79
C ARG A 133 8.74 -17.76 6.57
N GLU A 134 8.64 -19.07 6.73
CA GLU A 134 8.87 -20.01 5.62
C GLU A 134 7.88 -19.80 4.46
N GLU A 135 6.60 -19.53 4.77
CA GLU A 135 5.59 -19.19 3.78
C GLU A 135 5.85 -17.84 3.11
N GLY A 136 6.21 -16.82 3.89
CA GLY A 136 6.59 -15.50 3.37
C GLY A 136 7.79 -15.57 2.43
N ASP A 137 8.84 -16.28 2.82
CA ASP A 137 10.03 -16.52 2.00
C ASP A 137 9.69 -17.30 0.73
N ARG A 138 8.88 -18.36 0.85
CA ARG A 138 8.41 -19.14 -0.30
C ARG A 138 7.63 -18.26 -1.28
N PHE A 139 6.70 -17.45 -0.77
CA PHE A 139 5.91 -16.53 -1.58
C PHE A 139 6.79 -15.48 -2.27
N ASN A 140 7.73 -14.88 -1.55
CA ASN A 140 8.66 -13.87 -2.09
C ASN A 140 9.58 -14.47 -3.16
N ARG A 141 10.14 -15.67 -2.92
CA ARG A 141 10.93 -16.40 -3.92
C ARG A 141 10.10 -16.74 -5.15
N ALA A 142 8.89 -17.27 -4.98
CA ALA A 142 7.99 -17.57 -6.09
C ALA A 142 7.64 -16.31 -6.92
N GLN A 143 7.37 -15.19 -6.26
CA GLN A 143 7.16 -13.88 -6.91
C GLN A 143 8.40 -13.43 -7.69
N ALA A 144 9.59 -13.54 -7.11
CA ALA A 144 10.84 -13.18 -7.77
C ALA A 144 11.09 -14.05 -9.00
N CYS A 145 10.95 -15.38 -8.88
CA CYS A 145 11.03 -16.32 -9.98
C CYS A 145 10.00 -16.01 -11.08
N GLN A 146 8.75 -15.74 -10.72
CA GLN A 146 7.70 -15.40 -11.69
C GLN A 146 8.03 -14.10 -12.45
N LYS A 147 8.53 -13.07 -11.75
CA LYS A 147 8.95 -11.81 -12.36
C LYS A 147 10.15 -12.01 -13.31
N ALA A 148 11.14 -12.81 -12.89
CA ALA A 148 12.29 -13.16 -13.71
C ALA A 148 11.87 -13.92 -14.98
N PHE A 149 11.03 -14.95 -14.83
CA PHE A 149 10.48 -15.71 -15.96
C PHE A 149 9.71 -14.83 -16.93
N LYS A 150 8.82 -13.95 -16.42
CA LYS A 150 8.09 -12.98 -17.26
C LYS A 150 9.03 -12.03 -17.99
N ALA A 151 10.12 -11.59 -17.35
CA ALA A 151 11.11 -10.72 -17.98
C ALA A 151 11.89 -11.44 -19.10
N VAL A 152 12.29 -12.69 -18.89
CA VAL A 152 12.96 -13.53 -19.91
C VAL A 152 12.00 -13.83 -21.07
N ALA A 153 10.78 -14.29 -20.79
CA ALA A 153 9.76 -14.55 -21.80
C ALA A 153 9.46 -13.30 -22.64
N ARG A 154 9.39 -12.12 -22.02
CA ARG A 154 9.21 -10.84 -22.74
C ARG A 154 10.37 -10.52 -23.66
N ARG A 155 11.61 -10.91 -23.32
CA ARG A 155 12.79 -10.69 -24.19
C ARG A 155 12.75 -11.55 -25.44
N HIS A 156 12.28 -12.80 -25.36
CA HIS A 156 12.24 -13.69 -26.52
C HIS A 156 11.08 -13.43 -27.48
N ARG A 157 10.12 -12.58 -27.11
CA ARG A 157 8.98 -12.28 -27.96
C ARG A 157 9.32 -11.29 -29.06
N PRO A 158 8.70 -11.43 -30.24
CA PRO A 158 8.85 -10.46 -31.30
C PRO A 158 8.34 -9.08 -30.85
N GLU A 159 8.93 -8.04 -31.40
CA GLU A 159 8.45 -6.67 -31.23
C GLU A 159 7.14 -6.50 -32.00
N GLN A 160 6.17 -5.87 -31.37
CA GLN A 160 4.88 -5.50 -31.95
C GLN A 160 4.74 -3.97 -31.91
N SER A 161 4.04 -3.39 -32.88
CA SER A 161 3.69 -1.97 -32.87
C SER A 161 2.47 -1.73 -31.99
N CYS A 162 2.52 -0.70 -31.14
CA CYS A 162 1.38 -0.34 -30.30
C CYS A 162 0.20 0.16 -31.15
N SER A 163 -0.98 -0.43 -31.00
CA SER A 163 -2.17 -0.04 -31.78
C SER A 163 -2.68 1.38 -31.51
N HIS A 164 -2.15 2.07 -30.49
CA HIS A 164 -2.51 3.46 -30.17
C HIS A 164 -1.46 4.49 -30.61
N CYS A 165 -0.18 4.25 -30.28
CA CYS A 165 0.89 5.23 -30.49
C CYS A 165 1.95 4.79 -31.51
N GLY A 166 1.83 3.60 -32.10
CA GLY A 166 2.78 3.07 -33.09
C GLY A 166 4.13 2.59 -32.54
N THR A 167 4.52 3.00 -31.33
CA THR A 167 5.80 2.63 -30.72
C THR A 167 5.99 1.11 -30.64
N ALA A 168 7.15 0.62 -31.09
CA ALA A 168 7.54 -0.78 -30.97
C ALA A 168 7.70 -1.19 -29.50
N PHE A 169 7.14 -2.33 -29.11
CA PHE A 169 7.27 -2.88 -27.76
C PHE A 169 7.19 -4.40 -27.79
N ARG A 170 7.75 -5.05 -26.76
CA ARG A 170 7.61 -6.51 -26.59
C ARG A 170 6.46 -6.82 -25.63
N PRO A 171 5.42 -7.55 -26.06
CA PRO A 171 4.20 -7.72 -25.28
C PRO A 171 4.34 -8.73 -24.13
N GLY A 172 3.56 -8.50 -23.07
CA GLY A 172 3.48 -9.38 -21.90
C GLY A 172 2.68 -10.67 -22.13
N TYR A 173 1.89 -10.74 -23.21
CA TYR A 173 1.18 -11.93 -23.74
C TYR A 173 0.87 -11.69 -25.23
N GLU A 174 0.66 -12.74 -26.03
CA GLU A 174 0.57 -12.62 -27.51
C GLU A 174 -0.55 -11.70 -28.00
N SER A 175 -1.67 -11.65 -27.28
CA SER A 175 -2.81 -10.79 -27.59
C SER A 175 -2.70 -9.34 -27.07
N ALA A 176 -1.56 -8.93 -26.49
CA ALA A 176 -1.41 -7.58 -25.97
C ALA A 176 -1.13 -6.57 -27.10
N GLY A 177 -2.14 -5.79 -27.51
CA GLY A 177 -1.98 -4.78 -28.57
C GLY A 177 -1.44 -3.40 -28.15
N PHE A 178 -1.13 -3.19 -26.86
CA PHE A 178 -0.75 -1.86 -26.35
C PHE A 178 0.54 -1.89 -25.52
N CYS A 179 1.42 -0.90 -25.73
CA CYS A 179 2.70 -0.80 -25.04
C CYS A 179 2.60 -0.45 -23.55
N SER A 180 1.47 0.12 -23.12
CA SER A 180 1.24 0.56 -21.75
C SER A 180 -0.25 0.54 -21.37
N ALA A 181 -0.53 0.52 -20.07
CA ALA A 181 -1.89 0.66 -19.55
C ALA A 181 -2.55 1.99 -19.94
N ALA A 182 -1.74 3.06 -20.11
CA ALA A 182 -2.21 4.36 -20.59
C ALA A 182 -2.70 4.27 -22.04
N CYS A 183 -1.91 3.70 -22.95
CA CYS A 183 -2.32 3.48 -24.35
C CYS A 183 -3.58 2.60 -24.45
N ALA A 184 -3.65 1.52 -23.67
CA ALA A 184 -4.84 0.68 -23.60
C ALA A 184 -6.07 1.42 -23.05
N ARG A 185 -5.87 2.40 -22.15
CA ARG A 185 -6.94 3.28 -21.67
C ARG A 185 -7.38 4.26 -22.76
N TYR A 186 -6.44 4.97 -23.40
CA TYR A 186 -6.75 5.90 -24.48
C TYR A 186 -7.46 5.22 -25.66
N ALA A 187 -7.01 4.05 -26.09
CA ALA A 187 -7.67 3.31 -27.16
C ALA A 187 -9.09 2.86 -26.78
N ARG A 188 -9.34 2.51 -25.51
CA ARG A 188 -10.70 2.22 -25.03
C ARG A 188 -11.56 3.49 -24.97
N ASP A 189 -11.02 4.59 -24.45
CA ASP A 189 -11.75 5.86 -24.33
C ASP A 189 -12.02 6.51 -25.69
N ALA A 190 -11.18 6.24 -26.70
CA ALA A 190 -11.38 6.67 -28.08
C ALA A 190 -12.57 5.97 -28.75
N LYS A 191 -12.85 4.71 -28.37
CA LYS A 191 -14.00 3.93 -28.86
C LYS A 191 -15.33 4.29 -28.17
N LEU A 192 -15.29 5.13 -27.14
CA LEU A 192 -16.51 5.54 -26.45
C LEU A 192 -17.13 6.74 -27.15
N ASP A 193 -18.36 6.55 -27.63
CA ASP A 193 -19.14 7.63 -28.20
C ASP A 193 -19.45 8.71 -27.15
N LYS A 194 -19.45 9.96 -27.62
CA LYS A 194 -19.92 11.08 -26.82
C LYS A 194 -21.41 10.88 -26.54
N ARG A 195 -21.81 10.93 -25.28
CA ARG A 195 -23.21 10.84 -24.82
C ARG A 195 -23.67 12.20 -24.31
N GLU A 196 -24.97 12.45 -24.38
CA GLU A 196 -25.57 13.62 -23.75
C GLU A 196 -25.83 13.34 -22.27
N CYS A 197 -25.52 14.33 -21.43
CA CYS A 197 -25.80 14.26 -20.00
C CYS A 197 -27.30 14.31 -19.77
N ALA A 198 -27.86 13.30 -19.09
CA ALA A 198 -29.29 13.23 -18.80
C ALA A 198 -29.81 14.35 -17.87
N THR A 199 -28.91 15.15 -17.27
CA THR A 199 -29.28 16.27 -16.40
C THR A 199 -29.10 17.62 -17.06
N CYS A 200 -27.98 17.86 -17.76
CA CYS A 200 -27.67 19.17 -18.33
C CYS A 200 -27.58 19.18 -19.86
N GLY A 201 -27.80 18.06 -20.54
CA GLY A 201 -27.72 17.93 -22.00
C GLY A 201 -26.29 17.96 -22.59
N ALA A 202 -25.28 18.39 -21.82
CA ALA A 202 -23.92 18.52 -22.34
C ALA A 202 -23.35 17.19 -22.88
N ARG A 203 -22.71 17.24 -24.06
CA ARG A 203 -22.04 16.09 -24.67
C ARG A 203 -20.73 15.78 -23.94
N PHE A 204 -20.58 14.58 -23.40
CA PHE A 204 -19.39 14.15 -22.65
C PHE A 204 -18.95 12.74 -23.06
N LYS A 205 -17.69 12.39 -22.80
CA LYS A 205 -17.19 11.02 -22.97
C LYS A 205 -17.30 10.25 -21.65
N PRO A 206 -18.08 9.15 -21.57
CA PRO A 206 -18.15 8.36 -20.36
C PRO A 206 -16.81 7.69 -20.07
N LEU A 207 -16.48 7.45 -18.80
CA LEU A 207 -15.30 6.68 -18.42
C LEU A 207 -15.56 5.17 -18.62
N ALA A 208 -14.67 4.47 -19.33
CA ALA A 208 -14.84 3.08 -19.80
C ALA A 208 -15.29 2.06 -18.73
N ARG A 209 -14.97 2.28 -17.45
CA ARG A 209 -15.29 1.34 -16.36
C ARG A 209 -16.72 1.45 -15.84
N LYS A 210 -17.48 2.49 -16.18
CA LYS A 210 -18.89 2.64 -15.79
C LYS A 210 -19.76 2.51 -17.04
N LYS A 211 -20.25 1.29 -17.32
CA LYS A 211 -21.20 0.97 -18.43
C LYS A 211 -22.44 1.90 -18.50
N ALA A 212 -22.70 2.71 -17.47
CA ALA A 212 -23.86 3.57 -17.35
C ALA A 212 -23.56 4.99 -16.86
N GLY A 213 -22.41 5.59 -17.22
CA GLY A 213 -22.24 7.03 -17.01
C GLY A 213 -23.28 7.80 -17.83
N ARG A 214 -24.45 8.11 -17.24
CA ARG A 214 -25.51 8.95 -17.83
C ARG A 214 -25.27 10.45 -17.62
N PHE A 215 -24.27 10.79 -16.81
CA PHE A 215 -24.02 12.15 -16.35
C PHE A 215 -22.58 12.56 -16.61
N CYS A 216 -22.37 13.80 -17.04
CA CYS A 216 -21.06 14.34 -17.37
C CYS A 216 -20.17 14.57 -16.14
N SER A 217 -20.77 14.70 -14.95
CA SER A 217 -20.08 15.08 -13.73
C SER A 217 -20.78 14.52 -12.49
N LEU A 218 -20.05 14.48 -11.37
CA LEU A 218 -20.59 14.07 -10.07
C LEU A 218 -21.74 15.00 -9.60
N PRO A 219 -21.69 16.34 -9.79
CA PRO A 219 -22.83 17.21 -9.54
C PRO A 219 -24.09 16.86 -10.34
N CYS A 220 -23.98 16.63 -11.66
CA CYS A 220 -25.12 16.23 -12.49
C CYS A 220 -25.72 14.90 -12.02
N TYR A 221 -24.86 13.94 -11.65
CA TYR A 221 -25.30 12.70 -11.01
C TYR A 221 -26.07 12.98 -9.71
N HIS A 222 -25.57 13.87 -8.83
CA HIS A 222 -26.26 14.21 -7.58
C HIS A 222 -27.62 14.91 -7.80
N VAL A 223 -27.74 15.77 -8.80
CA VAL A 223 -29.03 16.39 -9.17
C VAL A 223 -30.02 15.31 -9.64
N SER A 224 -29.57 14.36 -10.47
CA SER A 224 -30.43 13.27 -10.95
C SER A 224 -30.97 12.37 -9.83
N ILE A 225 -30.17 12.07 -8.80
CA ILE A 225 -30.60 11.23 -7.67
C ILE A 225 -31.41 11.99 -6.62
N ARG A 226 -31.34 13.33 -6.60
CA ARG A 226 -32.17 14.18 -5.73
C ARG A 226 -33.56 14.39 -6.33
N GLY A 227 -33.66 14.48 -7.66
CA GLY A 227 -34.92 14.69 -8.38
C GLY A 227 -35.71 13.40 -8.67
N GLN A 228 -35.07 12.23 -8.71
CA GLN A 228 -35.83 10.99 -8.73
C GLN A 228 -36.40 10.71 -7.33
N PRO A 229 -37.73 10.56 -7.14
CA PRO A 229 -38.21 9.82 -5.97
C PRO A 229 -37.44 8.51 -6.01
N ARG A 230 -36.86 8.07 -4.89
CA ARG A 230 -35.98 6.89 -4.81
C ARG A 230 -36.74 5.62 -5.27
N GLY A 231 -36.96 5.49 -6.57
CA GLY A 231 -37.76 4.47 -7.23
C GLY A 231 -36.90 3.24 -7.36
N GLY A 232 -36.97 2.38 -6.35
CA GLY A 232 -36.22 1.14 -6.34
C GLY A 232 -36.05 0.47 -4.98
N LYS A 233 -36.49 1.10 -3.89
CA LYS A 233 -37.18 0.36 -2.82
C LYS A 233 -38.35 1.18 -2.31
N PRO A 234 -39.60 0.84 -2.66
CA PRO A 234 -40.72 1.19 -1.82
C PRO A 234 -40.55 0.42 -0.52
N ALA A 235 -40.08 1.11 0.50
CA ALA A 235 -40.74 1.10 1.77
C ALA A 235 -40.42 2.48 2.32
N SER A 236 -41.43 3.34 2.34
CA SER A 236 -41.58 4.26 3.44
C SER A 236 -40.99 3.63 4.72
N LYS A 237 -40.40 4.44 5.59
CA LYS A 237 -40.32 4.11 7.01
C LYS A 237 -41.71 3.86 7.64
N ALA A 238 -42.74 3.48 6.86
CA ALA A 238 -43.99 2.94 7.34
C ALA A 238 -43.68 1.60 8.00
N THR A 239 -43.33 1.73 9.28
CA THR A 239 -43.81 0.87 10.35
C THR A 239 -43.64 -0.63 10.11
N LEU A 240 -42.42 -1.07 9.79
CA LEU A 240 -42.06 -2.44 10.18
C LEU A 240 -42.30 -2.55 11.70
N ALA A 241 -43.07 -3.54 12.15
CA ALA A 241 -43.35 -3.67 13.57
C ALA A 241 -42.04 -3.68 14.38
N PRO A 242 -41.99 -3.03 15.56
CA PRO A 242 -40.85 -3.13 16.45
C PRO A 242 -40.51 -4.61 16.71
N ARG A 243 -39.21 -4.95 16.70
CA ARG A 243 -38.73 -6.31 16.95
C ARG A 243 -37.80 -6.32 18.15
N ILE A 244 -37.72 -7.46 18.82
CA ILE A 244 -36.75 -7.70 19.89
C ILE A 244 -35.41 -8.09 19.26
N CYS A 245 -34.32 -7.49 19.72
CA CYS A 245 -32.97 -7.82 19.29
C CYS A 245 -32.55 -9.19 19.82
N ASP A 246 -32.14 -10.12 18.94
CA ASP A 246 -31.70 -11.47 19.33
C ASP A 246 -30.49 -11.49 20.28
N GLN A 247 -29.72 -10.38 20.39
CA GLN A 247 -28.50 -10.32 21.19
C GLN A 247 -28.65 -9.65 22.55
N CYS A 248 -29.45 -8.58 22.63
CA CYS A 248 -29.57 -7.77 23.84
C CYS A 248 -31.02 -7.63 24.31
N SER A 249 -31.96 -8.28 23.64
CA SER A 249 -33.40 -8.25 23.93
C SER A 249 -34.04 -6.85 23.89
N ALA A 250 -33.33 -5.81 23.44
CA ALA A 250 -33.90 -4.48 23.28
C ALA A 250 -34.86 -4.43 22.08
N THR A 251 -36.02 -3.81 22.29
CA THR A 251 -36.97 -3.52 21.21
C THR A 251 -36.40 -2.45 20.28
N PHE A 252 -36.39 -2.69 18.97
CA PHE A 252 -35.88 -1.74 17.98
C PHE A 252 -36.75 -1.73 16.72
N GLN A 253 -36.68 -0.61 15.99
CA GLN A 253 -37.37 -0.43 14.72
C GLN A 253 -36.47 -0.88 13.56
N PRO A 254 -36.71 -2.03 12.91
CA PRO A 254 -35.78 -2.57 11.92
C PRO A 254 -35.79 -1.74 10.62
N GLY A 255 -34.60 -1.44 10.08
CA GLY A 255 -34.48 -0.77 8.77
C GLY A 255 -34.67 -1.70 7.57
N ARG A 256 -34.80 -3.01 7.79
CA ARG A 256 -35.01 -4.06 6.77
C ARG A 256 -35.86 -5.20 7.38
N PRO A 257 -36.75 -5.86 6.63
CA PRO A 257 -37.62 -6.92 7.15
C PRO A 257 -36.87 -8.08 7.83
N LYS A 258 -35.65 -8.37 7.38
CA LYS A 258 -34.79 -9.45 7.90
C LYS A 258 -33.78 -8.99 8.96
N ALA A 259 -33.87 -7.76 9.47
CA ALA A 259 -32.97 -7.30 10.52
C ALA A 259 -33.31 -8.01 11.85
N LYS A 260 -32.31 -8.64 12.46
CA LYS A 260 -32.40 -9.36 13.75
C LYS A 260 -31.74 -8.63 14.92
N PHE A 261 -30.91 -7.63 14.61
CA PHE A 261 -30.08 -6.93 15.60
C PHE A 261 -30.36 -5.44 15.57
N CYS A 262 -30.43 -4.81 16.75
CA CYS A 262 -30.69 -3.38 16.88
C CYS A 262 -29.53 -2.50 16.39
N SER A 263 -28.31 -3.02 16.41
CA SER A 263 -27.10 -2.27 16.04
C SER A 263 -26.04 -3.15 15.38
N ALA A 264 -25.05 -2.51 14.75
CA ALA A 264 -23.88 -3.19 14.22
C ALA A 264 -23.10 -3.93 15.32
N GLY A 265 -23.04 -3.37 16.54
CA GLY A 265 -22.40 -4.00 17.69
C GLY A 265 -23.05 -5.32 18.09
N CYS A 266 -24.39 -5.35 18.19
CA CYS A 266 -25.13 -6.57 18.49
C CYS A 266 -24.96 -7.64 17.41
N ARG A 267 -24.98 -7.24 16.14
CA ARG A 267 -24.72 -8.15 15.02
C ARG A 267 -23.32 -8.77 15.08
N ASN A 268 -22.31 -7.97 15.42
CA ASN A 268 -20.93 -8.43 15.50
C ASN A 268 -20.71 -9.36 16.71
N ARG A 269 -21.34 -9.07 17.86
CA ARG A 269 -21.29 -9.93 19.05
C ARG A 269 -21.95 -11.29 18.80
N ALA A 270 -23.14 -11.30 18.19
CA ALA A 270 -23.82 -12.53 17.79
C ALA A 270 -23.00 -13.36 16.79
N ALA A 271 -22.27 -12.69 15.88
CA ALA A 271 -21.37 -13.38 14.94
C ALA A 271 -20.15 -13.99 15.65
N TYR A 272 -19.59 -13.27 16.62
CA TYR A 272 -18.49 -13.76 17.44
C TYR A 272 -18.89 -14.97 18.30
N GLU A 273 -20.07 -14.94 18.93
CA GLU A 273 -20.60 -16.08 19.69
C GLU A 273 -20.84 -17.31 18.80
N ARG A 274 -21.43 -17.14 17.61
CA ARG A 274 -21.56 -18.24 16.63
C ARG A 274 -20.23 -18.83 16.18
N SER A 275 -19.16 -18.05 16.17
CA SER A 275 -17.82 -18.56 15.85
C SER A 275 -17.14 -19.29 17.01
N LYS A 276 -17.67 -19.19 18.24
CA LYS A 276 -17.14 -19.88 19.42
C LYS A 276 -17.81 -21.24 19.67
N THR A 277 -19.05 -21.41 19.24
CA THR A 277 -19.75 -22.68 19.37
C THR A 277 -19.34 -23.58 18.19
N PRO A 278 -18.60 -24.68 18.42
CA PRO A 278 -18.16 -25.60 17.37
C PRO A 278 -19.33 -26.31 16.68
#